data_AF-A0A1G0V2D4-F1
#
_entry.id   AF-A0A1G0V2D4-F1
#
_cell.length_a   1.000
_cell.length_b   1.000
_cell.length_c   1.000
_cell.angle_alpha   90.00
_cell.angle_beta   90.00
_cell.angle_gamma   90.00
#
_symmetry.space_group_name_H-M   'P 1'
#
loop_
_entity.id
_entity.type
_entity.pdbx_description
1 polymer ?
#
loop_
_entity_poly.entity_id
_entity_poly.type
_entity_poly.pdbx_seq_one_letter_code
_entity_poly.pdbx_strand_id
1 'polypeptide(L)'
;MKRVICGILFFSTLVVAQNKSKNHLPDGKAGSLQNVNCKTCHTCDVPTKQNPCLIECPRDEMITVHQTAEQGPDVIKIDKLTNKYLPVTFSHKTHAQMSAMSGGCGNCHHYNTAGPILACADCHNTERKREDISKPDLQAAYHRQCIDCHKEWSHSTDCNSCHLEKGSPITHKVTKGKDHPKVKEPEKLIYETNYNKGKIVTFFHSDHTKLFGAECISCHQNDNCTRCHDTKNVQTVSSTIPEKISKTGSQHHQPCFKCHANDECSKCHLDKPTGPFNHKTSTGWALTRFHEKLECAKCHENTNNFTKLNNDCVSCHKNFVTGKFEHEKTGLKLDEIHQEFDCGDCHSESNLPDGKAGFANKPDCSGCHDDKSYPKDKPGSLVKVIKK
;
A
#
# COMPACT_ATOMS: atom_id res chain seq x y z
N MET A 1 31.29 -57.65 33.79
CA MET A 1 30.97 -56.23 34.10
C MET A 1 30.47 -55.57 32.82
N LYS A 2 29.27 -54.96 32.90
CA LYS A 2 28.42 -54.50 31.79
C LYS A 2 29.11 -53.42 30.94
N ARG A 3 29.17 -53.59 29.62
CA ARG A 3 29.44 -52.49 28.68
C ARG A 3 28.10 -52.00 28.14
N VAL A 4 27.78 -50.77 28.52
CA VAL A 4 26.57 -50.02 28.14
C VAL A 4 26.68 -49.64 26.67
N ILE A 5 25.73 -50.10 25.86
CA ILE A 5 25.54 -49.65 24.48
C ILE A 5 24.74 -48.35 24.57
N CYS A 6 25.39 -47.23 24.26
CA CYS A 6 24.74 -45.92 24.18
C CYS A 6 24.06 -45.81 22.81
N GLY A 7 22.76 -46.10 22.76
CA GLY A 7 21.93 -45.89 21.57
C GLY A 7 21.63 -44.40 21.40
N ILE A 8 22.13 -43.81 20.32
CA ILE A 8 21.79 -42.45 19.91
C ILE A 8 20.35 -42.48 19.36
N LEU A 9 19.39 -42.04 20.17
CA LEU A 9 18.02 -41.77 19.73
C LEU A 9 18.02 -40.46 18.93
N PHE A 10 18.02 -40.58 17.60
CA PHE A 10 17.63 -39.48 16.71
C PHE A 10 16.13 -39.23 16.89
N PHE A 11 15.77 -38.25 17.73
CA PHE A 11 14.44 -37.64 17.69
C PHE A 11 14.37 -36.73 16.46
N SER A 12 14.01 -37.31 15.31
CA SER A 12 13.56 -36.58 14.15
C SER A 12 12.25 -35.87 14.51
N THR A 13 12.34 -34.57 14.79
CA THR A 13 11.18 -33.69 14.88
C THR A 13 10.52 -33.64 13.51
N LEU A 14 9.43 -34.40 13.36
CA LEU A 14 8.48 -34.25 12.26
C LEU A 14 7.90 -32.83 12.33
N VAL A 15 8.49 -31.92 11.58
CA VAL A 15 7.82 -30.68 11.18
C VAL A 15 6.67 -31.11 10.28
N VAL A 16 5.46 -31.10 10.82
CA VAL A 16 4.24 -31.19 10.03
C VAL A 16 4.19 -29.91 9.19
N ALA A 17 4.75 -29.96 8.00
CA ALA A 17 4.45 -29.00 6.96
C ALA A 17 2.95 -29.08 6.71
N GLN A 18 2.21 -28.04 7.10
CA GLN A 18 0.84 -27.86 6.67
C GLN A 18 0.85 -27.74 5.15
N ASN A 19 0.56 -28.86 4.47
CA ASN A 19 0.25 -28.86 3.05
C ASN A 19 -0.97 -27.98 2.86
N LYS A 20 -0.78 -26.72 2.45
CA LYS A 20 -1.82 -25.97 1.75
C LYS A 20 -2.18 -26.80 0.53
N SER A 21 -3.33 -27.46 0.59
CA SER A 21 -3.87 -28.30 -0.48
C SER A 21 -4.00 -27.48 -1.77
N LYS A 22 -3.01 -27.58 -2.66
CA LYS A 22 -3.13 -27.15 -4.06
C LYS A 22 -3.94 -28.21 -4.81
N ASN A 23 -5.26 -28.10 -4.77
CA ASN A 23 -6.14 -28.93 -5.60
C ASN A 23 -6.73 -28.08 -6.73
N HIS A 24 -5.98 -27.92 -7.83
CA HIS A 24 -6.64 -28.06 -9.13
C HIS A 24 -5.67 -28.49 -10.23
N LEU A 25 -6.04 -29.58 -10.91
CA LEU A 25 -5.47 -29.99 -12.19
C LEU A 25 -5.95 -29.05 -13.31
N PRO A 26 -5.09 -28.75 -14.31
CA PRO A 26 -5.38 -27.87 -15.43
C PRO A 26 -5.95 -28.68 -16.61
N ASP A 27 -7.14 -29.24 -16.46
CA ASP A 27 -7.86 -29.83 -17.59
C ASP A 27 -9.33 -29.51 -17.41
N GLY A 28 -9.97 -28.97 -18.46
CA GLY A 28 -11.35 -28.49 -18.49
C GLY A 28 -12.44 -29.56 -18.27
N LYS A 29 -12.27 -30.42 -17.27
CA LYS A 29 -13.34 -31.17 -16.63
C LYS A 29 -13.92 -30.29 -15.53
N ALA A 30 -15.24 -30.20 -15.48
CA ALA A 30 -16.00 -29.61 -14.38
C ALA A 30 -15.49 -30.16 -13.03
N GLY A 31 -14.56 -29.44 -12.41
CA GLY A 31 -13.94 -29.81 -11.15
C GLY A 31 -14.96 -29.62 -10.03
N SER A 32 -15.41 -30.74 -9.47
CA SER A 32 -15.96 -30.83 -8.11
C SER A 32 -17.15 -29.91 -7.74
N LEU A 33 -18.18 -29.82 -8.57
CA LEU A 33 -19.55 -29.46 -8.11
C LEU A 33 -20.34 -30.71 -7.66
N GLN A 34 -19.66 -31.75 -7.17
CA GLN A 34 -20.33 -32.97 -6.73
C GLN A 34 -20.88 -32.80 -5.31
N ASN A 35 -22.19 -32.58 -5.26
CA ASN A 35 -23.10 -32.85 -4.13
C ASN A 35 -22.87 -32.01 -2.86
N VAL A 36 -23.00 -30.68 -2.99
CA VAL A 36 -23.06 -29.75 -1.84
C VAL A 36 -24.37 -30.00 -1.09
N ASN A 37 -24.29 -30.36 0.20
CA ASN A 37 -25.45 -30.55 1.06
C ASN A 37 -25.45 -29.52 2.21
N CYS A 38 -26.52 -29.46 3.00
CA CYS A 38 -26.63 -28.47 4.09
C CYS A 38 -25.45 -28.52 5.08
N LYS A 39 -24.91 -29.71 5.37
CA LYS A 39 -23.75 -29.89 6.28
C LYS A 39 -22.43 -29.43 5.68
N THR A 40 -22.36 -29.23 4.37
CA THR A 40 -21.20 -28.61 3.71
C THR A 40 -21.04 -27.14 4.10
N CYS A 41 -22.15 -26.46 4.42
CA CYS A 41 -22.14 -25.03 4.76
C CYS A 41 -22.45 -24.76 6.22
N HIS A 42 -23.18 -25.65 6.90
CA HIS A 42 -23.63 -25.45 8.28
C HIS A 42 -22.92 -26.38 9.25
N THR A 43 -22.39 -25.83 10.35
CA THR A 43 -21.82 -26.61 11.46
C THR A 43 -22.89 -27.16 12.41
N CYS A 44 -24.11 -26.64 12.37
CA CYS A 44 -25.23 -27.08 13.20
C CYS A 44 -26.33 -27.73 12.35
N ASP A 45 -27.04 -28.69 12.93
CA ASP A 45 -28.10 -29.43 12.23
C ASP A 45 -29.38 -28.59 11.98
N VAL A 46 -29.58 -27.51 12.75
CA VAL A 46 -30.75 -26.62 12.66
C VAL A 46 -30.32 -25.15 12.62
N PRO A 47 -29.88 -24.64 11.45
CA PRO A 47 -29.50 -23.24 11.30
C PRO A 47 -30.72 -22.32 11.39
N THR A 48 -30.54 -21.14 11.99
CA THR A 48 -31.57 -20.09 12.07
C THR A 48 -31.12 -18.86 11.29
N LYS A 49 -32.05 -17.93 11.00
CA LYS A 49 -31.69 -16.66 10.34
C LYS A 49 -30.72 -15.83 11.19
N GLN A 50 -30.86 -15.89 12.51
CA GLN A 50 -30.06 -15.13 13.48
C GLN A 50 -28.71 -15.80 13.75
N ASN A 51 -28.68 -17.13 13.74
CA ASN A 51 -27.46 -17.92 13.86
C ASN A 51 -27.46 -19.01 12.79
N PRO A 52 -26.91 -18.71 11.60
CA PRO A 52 -26.88 -19.67 10.51
C PRO A 52 -25.74 -20.68 10.65
N CYS A 53 -24.86 -20.60 11.67
CA CYS A 53 -23.78 -21.58 11.89
C CYS A 53 -22.91 -21.85 10.64
N LEU A 54 -22.60 -20.82 9.85
CA LEU A 54 -21.93 -21.01 8.57
C LEU A 54 -20.44 -21.33 8.74
N ILE A 55 -19.95 -22.31 7.99
CA ILE A 55 -18.52 -22.58 7.80
C ILE A 55 -17.98 -21.51 6.86
N GLU A 56 -16.76 -21.02 7.11
CA GLU A 56 -16.06 -20.18 6.14
C GLU A 56 -15.88 -20.95 4.83
N CYS A 57 -16.40 -20.39 3.74
CA CYS A 57 -16.29 -21.00 2.43
C CYS A 57 -14.81 -20.98 2.02
N PRO A 58 -14.19 -22.15 1.74
CA PRO A 58 -12.82 -22.20 1.25
C PRO A 58 -12.82 -21.61 -0.16
N ARG A 59 -12.49 -20.32 -0.27
CA ARG A 59 -12.30 -19.66 -1.56
C ARG A 59 -10.85 -19.89 -1.98
N ASP A 60 -10.67 -20.59 -3.09
CA ASP A 60 -9.34 -20.81 -3.65
C ASP A 60 -8.76 -19.49 -4.17
N GLU A 61 -7.49 -19.24 -3.85
CA GLU A 61 -6.71 -18.16 -4.47
C GLU A 61 -6.44 -18.54 -5.94
N MET A 62 -7.17 -17.91 -6.85
CA MET A 62 -6.92 -18.07 -8.28
C MET A 62 -5.91 -17.04 -8.77
N ILE A 63 -5.06 -17.46 -9.71
CA ILE A 63 -4.21 -16.55 -10.47
C ILE A 63 -5.12 -15.71 -11.35
N THR A 64 -5.31 -14.44 -10.98
CA THR A 64 -6.08 -13.47 -11.76
C THR A 64 -5.14 -12.45 -12.37
N VAL A 65 -5.46 -11.99 -13.58
CA VAL A 65 -4.77 -10.84 -14.18
C VAL A 65 -5.43 -9.58 -13.66
N HIS A 66 -4.67 -8.74 -12.96
CA HIS A 66 -5.17 -7.45 -12.50
C HIS A 66 -5.29 -6.48 -13.68
N GLN A 67 -6.50 -6.04 -13.96
CA GLN A 67 -6.81 -4.98 -14.92
C GLN A 67 -7.11 -3.68 -14.19
N THR A 68 -6.83 -2.55 -14.83
CA THR A 68 -7.15 -1.23 -14.26
C THR A 68 -8.59 -0.83 -14.59
N ALA A 69 -9.17 0.08 -13.82
CA ALA A 69 -10.54 0.53 -14.04
C ALA A 69 -10.73 1.22 -15.41
N GLU A 70 -9.66 1.79 -15.96
CA GLU A 70 -9.62 2.49 -17.24
C GLU A 70 -9.72 1.53 -18.44
N GLN A 71 -9.41 0.25 -18.24
CA GLN A 71 -9.49 -0.78 -19.29
C GLN A 71 -10.92 -1.30 -19.47
N GLY A 72 -11.78 -1.09 -18.47
CA GLY A 72 -13.18 -1.51 -18.49
C GLY A 72 -14.10 -0.48 -19.17
N PRO A 73 -15.34 -0.88 -19.51
CA PRO A 73 -16.33 0.05 -20.04
C PRO A 73 -16.73 1.10 -18.99
N ASP A 74 -17.09 2.29 -19.45
CA ASP A 74 -17.62 3.36 -18.58
C ASP A 74 -18.96 2.96 -17.96
N VAL A 75 -19.86 2.46 -18.80
CA VAL A 75 -21.24 2.10 -18.45
C VAL A 75 -21.61 0.80 -19.15
N ILE A 76 -22.32 -0.08 -18.45
CA ILE A 76 -22.95 -1.28 -19.01
C ILE A 76 -24.46 -1.23 -18.78
N LYS A 77 -25.21 -1.87 -19.66
CA LYS A 77 -26.66 -2.02 -19.52
C LYS A 77 -26.96 -3.45 -19.07
N ILE A 78 -27.67 -3.60 -17.96
CA ILE A 78 -28.13 -4.89 -17.44
C ILE A 78 -29.60 -5.04 -17.79
N ASP A 79 -29.88 -5.82 -18.84
CA ASP A 79 -31.22 -5.94 -19.45
C ASP A 79 -31.76 -7.38 -19.58
N LYS A 80 -31.01 -8.38 -19.09
CA LYS A 80 -31.39 -9.80 -19.16
C LYS A 80 -32.63 -10.16 -18.35
N LEU A 81 -33.04 -9.34 -17.39
CA LEU A 81 -34.14 -9.58 -16.45
C LEU A 81 -35.09 -8.37 -16.38
N THR A 82 -35.89 -8.15 -17.42
CA THR A 82 -36.69 -6.91 -17.59
C THR A 82 -38.19 -7.16 -17.55
N ASN A 83 -38.68 -7.85 -16.51
CA ASN A 83 -40.10 -8.15 -16.35
C ASN A 83 -40.88 -6.97 -15.75
N LYS A 84 -40.79 -6.75 -14.43
CA LYS A 84 -41.50 -5.68 -13.70
C LYS A 84 -40.78 -4.33 -13.77
N TYR A 85 -39.48 -4.35 -13.98
CA TYR A 85 -38.62 -3.16 -13.96
C TYR A 85 -37.93 -2.95 -15.30
N LEU A 86 -37.53 -1.70 -15.55
CA LEU A 86 -36.69 -1.31 -16.68
C LEU A 86 -35.23 -1.78 -16.47
N PRO A 87 -34.44 -1.88 -17.56
CA PRO A 87 -33.01 -2.19 -17.49
C PRO A 87 -32.24 -1.25 -16.54
N VAL A 88 -31.23 -1.78 -15.86
CA VAL A 88 -30.33 -0.98 -15.02
C VAL A 88 -29.17 -0.49 -15.87
N THR A 89 -28.88 0.80 -15.80
CA THR A 89 -27.69 1.41 -16.41
C THR A 89 -26.61 1.52 -15.33
N PHE A 90 -25.61 0.64 -15.38
CA PHE A 90 -24.58 0.49 -14.36
C PHE A 90 -23.29 1.23 -14.77
N SER A 91 -22.82 2.16 -13.93
CA SER A 91 -21.55 2.87 -14.12
C SER A 91 -20.35 2.00 -13.74
N HIS A 92 -19.95 1.12 -14.65
CA HIS A 92 -18.90 0.14 -14.43
C HIS A 92 -17.57 0.78 -14.01
N LYS A 93 -17.06 1.77 -14.74
CA LYS A 93 -15.77 2.42 -14.43
C LYS A 93 -15.73 3.01 -13.02
N THR A 94 -16.79 3.70 -12.59
CA THR A 94 -16.88 4.27 -11.25
C THR A 94 -16.80 3.18 -10.17
N HIS A 95 -17.51 2.06 -10.35
CA HIS A 95 -17.48 0.95 -9.38
C HIS A 95 -16.12 0.23 -9.38
N ALA A 96 -15.48 0.10 -10.54
CA ALA A 96 -14.14 -0.45 -10.65
C ALA A 96 -13.09 0.43 -9.94
N GLN A 97 -13.18 1.75 -10.10
CA GLN A 97 -12.35 2.72 -9.36
C GLN A 97 -12.57 2.63 -7.85
N MET A 98 -13.83 2.57 -7.41
CA MET A 98 -14.18 2.41 -6.00
C MET A 98 -13.63 1.10 -5.41
N SER A 99 -13.67 0.02 -6.19
CA SER A 99 -13.20 -1.29 -5.74
C SER A 99 -11.68 -1.43 -5.75
N ALA A 100 -10.94 -0.55 -6.44
CA ALA A 100 -9.48 -0.63 -6.54
C ALA A 100 -8.78 -0.73 -5.18
N MET A 101 -9.34 -0.07 -4.14
CA MET A 101 -8.75 -0.06 -2.80
C MET A 101 -9.06 -1.30 -1.94
N SER A 102 -10.15 -2.01 -2.25
CA SER A 102 -10.74 -3.04 -1.37
C SER A 102 -10.78 -4.44 -1.97
N GLY A 103 -9.95 -4.71 -2.99
CA GLY A 103 -9.89 -6.03 -3.68
C GLY A 103 -10.01 -5.97 -5.21
N GLY A 104 -10.16 -4.77 -5.78
CA GLY A 104 -10.15 -4.52 -7.22
C GLY A 104 -11.27 -5.23 -7.96
N CYS A 105 -10.95 -5.75 -9.14
CA CYS A 105 -11.90 -6.47 -9.99
C CYS A 105 -12.46 -7.74 -9.31
N GLY A 106 -11.66 -8.37 -8.44
CA GLY A 106 -12.03 -9.62 -7.75
C GLY A 106 -13.20 -9.48 -6.78
N ASN A 107 -13.53 -8.25 -6.37
CA ASN A 107 -14.70 -7.98 -5.54
C ASN A 107 -16.03 -8.30 -6.23
N CYS A 108 -16.06 -8.24 -7.57
CA CYS A 108 -17.25 -8.55 -8.36
C CYS A 108 -17.00 -9.75 -9.28
N HIS A 109 -15.83 -9.81 -9.92
CA HIS A 109 -15.44 -10.88 -10.84
C HIS A 109 -14.72 -11.99 -10.08
N HIS A 110 -15.49 -12.77 -9.36
CA HIS A 110 -15.03 -14.03 -8.79
C HIS A 110 -14.90 -15.12 -9.87
N TYR A 111 -13.91 -16.02 -9.73
CA TYR A 111 -13.65 -17.12 -10.69
C TYR A 111 -13.18 -16.72 -12.08
N ASN A 112 -12.63 -15.50 -12.23
CA ASN A 112 -12.02 -15.10 -13.49
C ASN A 112 -10.65 -15.77 -13.67
N THR A 113 -10.47 -16.49 -14.78
CA THR A 113 -9.17 -17.09 -15.14
C THR A 113 -8.28 -16.03 -15.82
N ALA A 114 -7.09 -16.41 -16.29
CA ALA A 114 -6.19 -15.51 -17.03
C ALA A 114 -6.77 -14.98 -18.38
N GLY A 115 -8.01 -15.37 -18.73
CA GLY A 115 -8.74 -14.90 -19.91
C GLY A 115 -9.49 -13.57 -19.71
N PRO A 116 -10.37 -13.20 -20.66
CA PRO A 116 -11.16 -11.97 -20.57
C PRO A 116 -12.09 -11.99 -19.35
N ILE A 117 -12.42 -10.81 -18.82
CA ILE A 117 -13.39 -10.68 -17.73
C ILE A 117 -14.78 -11.11 -18.22
N LEU A 118 -15.33 -12.16 -17.60
CA LEU A 118 -16.61 -12.74 -17.98
C LEU A 118 -17.81 -11.99 -17.37
N ALA A 119 -18.95 -12.04 -18.06
CA ALA A 119 -20.19 -11.48 -17.57
C ALA A 119 -20.88 -12.43 -16.59
N CYS A 120 -21.66 -11.89 -15.65
CA CYS A 120 -22.40 -12.70 -14.67
C CYS A 120 -23.30 -13.74 -15.37
N ALA A 121 -23.91 -13.37 -16.50
CA ALA A 121 -24.83 -14.22 -17.25
C ALA A 121 -24.16 -15.42 -17.96
N ASP A 122 -22.83 -15.40 -18.14
CA ASP A 122 -22.10 -16.51 -18.77
C ASP A 122 -22.07 -17.74 -17.85
N CYS A 123 -22.18 -17.50 -16.54
CA CYS A 123 -22.28 -18.56 -15.55
C CYS A 123 -23.65 -18.60 -14.89
N HIS A 124 -24.24 -17.47 -14.48
CA HIS A 124 -25.51 -17.42 -13.74
C HIS A 124 -26.73 -17.45 -14.67
N ASN A 125 -27.58 -18.46 -14.51
CA ASN A 125 -28.78 -18.65 -15.34
C ASN A 125 -29.91 -17.70 -14.89
N THR A 126 -30.69 -17.17 -15.83
CA THR A 126 -31.90 -16.38 -15.57
C THR A 126 -33.00 -17.17 -14.89
N GLU A 127 -33.06 -18.48 -15.14
CA GLU A 127 -34.03 -19.37 -14.50
C GLU A 127 -33.54 -19.82 -13.11
N ARG A 128 -34.44 -19.71 -12.13
CA ARG A 128 -34.17 -20.19 -10.77
C ARG A 128 -34.25 -21.71 -10.70
N LYS A 129 -33.12 -22.34 -10.41
CA LYS A 129 -33.02 -23.77 -10.08
C LYS A 129 -32.82 -23.90 -8.57
N ARG A 130 -33.81 -24.45 -7.86
CA ARG A 130 -33.76 -24.53 -6.37
C ARG A 130 -33.00 -25.76 -5.89
N GLU A 131 -32.83 -26.73 -6.78
CA GLU A 131 -32.18 -28.01 -6.54
C GLU A 131 -30.65 -27.85 -6.55
N ASP A 132 -30.15 -26.91 -7.35
CA ASP A 132 -28.74 -26.55 -7.40
C ASP A 132 -28.44 -25.34 -6.50
N ILE A 133 -28.00 -25.64 -5.27
CA ILE A 133 -27.60 -24.61 -4.30
C ILE A 133 -26.14 -24.16 -4.47
N SER A 134 -25.39 -24.75 -5.39
CA SER A 134 -23.97 -24.44 -5.57
C SER A 134 -23.75 -23.06 -6.20
N LYS A 135 -24.73 -22.57 -6.96
CA LYS A 135 -24.66 -21.29 -7.65
C LYS A 135 -26.01 -20.57 -7.66
N PRO A 136 -26.06 -19.27 -7.30
CA PRO A 136 -27.30 -18.50 -7.40
C PRO A 136 -27.74 -18.32 -8.85
N ASP A 137 -29.04 -18.12 -9.05
CA ASP A 137 -29.58 -17.58 -10.30
C ASP A 137 -29.07 -16.15 -10.55
N LEU A 138 -29.22 -15.65 -11.78
CA LEU A 138 -28.68 -14.36 -12.20
C LEU A 138 -29.27 -13.20 -11.39
N GLN A 139 -30.56 -13.27 -11.03
CA GLN A 139 -31.21 -12.25 -10.22
C GLN A 139 -30.61 -12.23 -8.80
N ALA A 140 -30.45 -13.41 -8.20
CA ALA A 140 -29.86 -13.55 -6.88
C ALA A 140 -28.38 -13.14 -6.86
N ALA A 141 -27.61 -13.44 -7.91
CA ALA A 141 -26.23 -13.04 -8.05
C ALA A 141 -26.07 -11.51 -8.04
N TYR A 142 -26.85 -10.80 -8.87
CA TYR A 142 -26.84 -9.33 -8.89
C TYR A 142 -27.26 -8.74 -7.55
N HIS A 143 -28.39 -9.18 -6.99
CA HIS A 143 -28.89 -8.60 -5.76
C HIS A 143 -27.94 -8.84 -4.59
N ARG A 144 -27.37 -10.05 -4.45
CA ARG A 144 -26.39 -10.30 -3.38
C ARG A 144 -25.18 -9.39 -3.52
N GLN A 145 -24.60 -9.28 -4.72
CA GLN A 145 -23.42 -8.46 -4.95
C GLN A 145 -23.68 -6.96 -4.74
N CYS A 146 -24.75 -6.42 -5.33
CA CYS A 146 -25.03 -4.98 -5.32
C CYS A 146 -25.61 -4.52 -3.98
N ILE A 147 -26.58 -5.26 -3.45
CA ILE A 147 -27.33 -4.83 -2.26
C ILE A 147 -26.47 -4.96 -1.01
N ASP A 148 -25.68 -6.02 -0.87
CA ASP A 148 -24.87 -6.21 0.35
C ASP A 148 -23.89 -5.04 0.52
N CYS A 149 -23.21 -4.65 -0.56
CA CYS A 149 -22.32 -3.48 -0.55
C CYS A 149 -23.08 -2.17 -0.29
N HIS A 150 -24.20 -1.93 -0.97
CA HIS A 150 -24.97 -0.68 -0.81
C HIS A 150 -25.66 -0.57 0.55
N LYS A 151 -26.00 -1.70 1.18
CA LYS A 151 -26.57 -1.76 2.52
C LYS A 151 -25.55 -1.30 3.56
N GLU A 152 -24.29 -1.70 3.42
CA GLU A 152 -23.22 -1.23 4.29
C GLU A 152 -22.90 0.25 4.03
N TRP A 153 -22.81 0.64 2.76
CA TRP A 153 -22.37 1.97 2.37
C TRP A 153 -23.42 3.08 2.52
N SER A 154 -24.56 2.91 1.86
CA SER A 154 -25.62 3.94 1.79
C SER A 154 -26.72 3.72 2.82
N HIS A 155 -26.73 2.56 3.49
CA HIS A 155 -27.79 2.13 4.39
C HIS A 155 -29.18 2.04 3.75
N SER A 156 -29.26 2.03 2.42
CA SER A 156 -30.48 1.87 1.64
C SER A 156 -30.37 0.65 0.71
N THR A 157 -31.50 -0.04 0.57
CA THR A 157 -31.68 -1.18 -0.35
C THR A 157 -32.93 -0.99 -1.20
N ASP A 158 -33.33 0.26 -1.43
CA ASP A 158 -34.58 0.59 -2.13
C ASP A 158 -34.51 0.14 -3.60
N CYS A 159 -35.54 -0.57 -4.07
CA CYS A 159 -35.59 -1.10 -5.45
C CYS A 159 -35.41 0.02 -6.48
N ASN A 160 -36.06 1.15 -6.24
CA ASN A 160 -36.09 2.31 -7.13
C ASN A 160 -34.76 3.08 -7.16
N SER A 161 -33.79 2.74 -6.31
CA SER A 161 -32.43 3.29 -6.40
C SER A 161 -31.69 2.76 -7.63
N CYS A 162 -31.88 1.48 -7.96
CA CYS A 162 -31.27 0.82 -9.11
C CYS A 162 -32.21 0.72 -10.32
N HIS A 163 -33.46 0.36 -10.06
CA HIS A 163 -34.47 0.14 -11.09
C HIS A 163 -35.42 1.32 -11.24
N LEU A 164 -36.11 1.36 -12.38
CA LEU A 164 -37.32 2.14 -12.58
C LEU A 164 -38.45 1.16 -12.86
N GLU A 165 -39.60 1.32 -12.21
CA GLU A 165 -40.78 0.50 -12.51
C GLU A 165 -41.28 0.79 -13.93
N LYS A 166 -41.74 -0.25 -14.63
CA LYS A 166 -42.41 -0.06 -15.92
C LYS A 166 -43.67 0.77 -15.71
N GLY A 167 -43.82 1.84 -16.50
CA GLY A 167 -44.90 2.82 -16.35
C GLY A 167 -44.55 4.04 -15.50
N SER A 168 -43.32 4.12 -14.95
CA SER A 168 -42.82 5.34 -14.33
C SER A 168 -42.71 6.47 -15.36
N PRO A 169 -43.03 7.74 -15.00
CA PRO A 169 -42.84 8.89 -15.89
C PRO A 169 -41.36 9.15 -16.24
N ILE A 170 -40.43 8.56 -15.49
CA ILE A 170 -39.00 8.57 -15.79
C ILE A 170 -38.67 7.23 -16.45
N THR A 171 -38.18 7.27 -17.69
CA THR A 171 -37.86 6.07 -18.50
C THR A 171 -36.38 5.67 -18.44
N HIS A 172 -35.50 6.60 -18.03
CA HIS A 172 -34.07 6.35 -17.87
C HIS A 172 -33.51 7.16 -16.70
N LYS A 173 -32.68 6.51 -15.86
CA LYS A 173 -31.78 7.24 -14.95
C LYS A 173 -30.52 7.63 -15.72
N VAL A 174 -30.18 8.92 -15.68
CA VAL A 174 -28.92 9.40 -16.25
C VAL A 174 -27.79 8.98 -15.33
N THR A 175 -27.18 7.84 -15.62
CA THR A 175 -25.91 7.45 -15.00
C THR A 175 -24.79 8.07 -15.84
N LYS A 176 -24.35 9.29 -15.51
CA LYS A 176 -23.10 9.80 -16.08
C LYS A 176 -21.96 8.95 -15.51
N GLY A 177 -21.08 8.44 -16.38
CA GLY A 177 -19.79 7.84 -16.00
C GLY A 177 -18.88 8.90 -15.38
N LYS A 178 -19.24 9.37 -14.19
CA LYS A 178 -18.38 10.25 -13.41
C LYS A 178 -17.32 9.38 -12.78
N ASP A 179 -16.07 9.74 -12.98
CA ASP A 179 -14.98 9.14 -12.22
C ASP A 179 -15.27 9.29 -10.72
N HIS A 180 -14.90 8.27 -9.95
CA HIS A 180 -14.93 8.37 -8.50
C HIS A 180 -14.03 9.56 -8.08
N PRO A 181 -14.53 10.46 -7.19
CA PRO A 181 -13.77 11.63 -6.79
C PRO A 181 -12.44 11.24 -6.16
N LYS A 182 -11.35 11.90 -6.56
CA LYS A 182 -10.03 11.69 -5.94
C LYS A 182 -10.12 11.87 -4.43
N VAL A 183 -9.71 10.85 -3.69
CA VAL A 183 -9.64 10.88 -2.22
C VAL A 183 -8.64 11.96 -1.82
N LYS A 184 -9.05 12.88 -0.94
CA LYS A 184 -8.15 13.89 -0.39
C LYS A 184 -7.44 13.27 0.81
N GLU A 185 -6.13 13.05 0.67
CA GLU A 185 -5.28 12.60 1.76
C GLU A 185 -5.10 13.72 2.78
N PRO A 186 -5.32 13.48 4.09
CA PRO A 186 -4.89 14.44 5.12
C PRO A 186 -3.37 14.55 5.07
N GLU A 187 -2.79 15.70 5.39
CA GLU A 187 -1.32 15.85 5.33
C GLU A 187 -0.63 15.19 6.55
N LYS A 188 -1.19 15.44 7.73
CA LYS A 188 -0.67 15.02 9.02
C LYS A 188 -1.80 14.58 9.95
N LEU A 189 -1.59 13.50 10.68
CA LEU A 189 -2.44 13.02 11.75
C LEU A 189 -1.65 12.94 13.05
N ILE A 190 -2.31 13.28 14.16
CA ILE A 190 -1.73 13.20 15.51
C ILE A 190 -2.66 12.33 16.35
N TYR A 191 -2.08 11.30 16.95
CA TYR A 191 -2.80 10.36 17.80
C TYR A 191 -2.32 10.52 19.24
N GLU A 192 -3.28 10.62 20.17
CA GLU A 192 -3.01 10.48 21.60
C GLU A 192 -3.21 9.02 22.00
N THR A 193 -2.23 8.47 22.71
CA THR A 193 -2.13 7.06 23.04
C THR A 193 -2.09 6.87 24.55
N ASN A 194 -2.53 5.70 25.01
CA ASN A 194 -2.45 5.31 26.43
C ASN A 194 -1.06 4.76 26.80
N TYR A 195 -0.04 4.95 25.95
CA TYR A 195 1.31 4.48 26.21
C TYR A 195 2.02 5.45 27.16
N ASN A 196 2.63 4.91 28.22
CA ASN A 196 3.17 5.72 29.31
C ASN A 196 4.50 6.42 28.94
N LYS A 197 5.24 5.92 27.94
CA LYS A 197 6.55 6.43 27.52
C LYS A 197 6.44 7.08 26.13
N GLY A 198 5.83 8.25 26.07
CA GLY A 198 5.48 8.94 24.83
C GLY A 198 4.01 8.74 24.47
N LYS A 199 3.20 9.75 24.77
CA LYS A 199 1.74 9.70 24.56
C LYS A 199 1.33 10.06 23.15
N ILE A 200 2.21 10.66 22.36
CA ILE A 200 1.89 11.21 21.05
C ILE A 200 2.54 10.38 19.96
N VAL A 201 1.74 9.96 18.98
CA VAL A 201 2.21 9.40 17.71
C VAL A 201 1.83 10.37 16.60
N THR A 202 2.80 10.74 15.77
CA THR A 202 2.56 11.61 14.60
C THR A 202 2.72 10.82 13.33
N PHE A 203 1.72 10.87 12.45
CA PHE A 203 1.75 10.23 11.15
C PHE A 203 1.64 11.26 10.04
N PHE A 204 2.59 11.24 9.10
CA PHE A 204 2.60 12.09 7.92
C PHE A 204 2.21 11.25 6.70
N HIS A 205 0.97 11.43 6.24
CA HIS A 205 0.46 10.75 5.05
C HIS A 205 1.28 11.16 3.82
N SER A 206 1.59 12.45 3.67
CA SER A 206 2.38 12.96 2.55
C SER A 206 3.77 12.36 2.47
N ASP A 207 4.43 12.11 3.60
CA ASP A 207 5.72 11.43 3.60
C ASP A 207 5.58 10.01 3.04
N HIS A 208 4.53 9.28 3.42
CA HIS A 208 4.32 7.92 2.94
C HIS A 208 3.91 7.88 1.46
N THR A 209 2.92 8.66 1.06
CA THR A 209 2.36 8.58 -0.31
C THR A 209 3.20 9.32 -1.34
N LYS A 210 3.77 10.49 -0.97
CA LYS A 210 4.47 11.36 -1.94
C LYS A 210 5.99 11.23 -1.88
N LEU A 211 6.56 11.05 -0.68
CA LEU A 211 8.02 10.99 -0.53
C LEU A 211 8.53 9.54 -0.64
N PHE A 212 7.90 8.60 0.07
CA PHE A 212 8.28 7.19 0.04
C PHE A 212 7.57 6.38 -1.05
N GLY A 213 6.53 6.95 -1.68
CA GLY A 213 5.81 6.33 -2.81
C GLY A 213 4.97 5.11 -2.42
N ALA A 214 4.49 5.05 -1.17
CA ALA A 214 3.64 3.97 -0.71
C ALA A 214 2.25 4.04 -1.37
N GLU A 215 1.86 2.94 -2.01
CA GLU A 215 0.54 2.78 -2.61
C GLU A 215 -0.57 2.75 -1.55
N CYS A 216 -1.73 3.36 -1.82
CA CYS A 216 -2.85 3.42 -0.88
C CYS A 216 -3.25 2.02 -0.36
N ILE A 217 -3.26 1.02 -1.26
CA ILE A 217 -3.67 -0.35 -0.93
C ILE A 217 -2.72 -1.06 0.03
N SER A 218 -1.46 -0.62 0.15
CA SER A 218 -0.52 -1.22 1.10
C SER A 218 -0.97 -1.04 2.57
N CYS A 219 -1.60 0.11 2.84
CA CYS A 219 -2.17 0.46 4.15
C CYS A 219 -3.68 0.15 4.23
N HIS A 220 -4.41 0.35 3.13
CA HIS A 220 -5.88 0.35 3.09
C HIS A 220 -6.51 -0.91 2.46
N GLN A 221 -5.74 -1.99 2.25
CA GLN A 221 -6.16 -3.21 1.53
C GLN A 221 -7.53 -3.81 1.91
N ASN A 222 -7.90 -3.71 3.20
CA ASN A 222 -9.12 -4.29 3.76
C ASN A 222 -10.09 -3.21 4.29
N ASP A 223 -9.85 -1.95 3.95
CA ASP A 223 -10.79 -0.90 4.30
C ASP A 223 -12.02 -0.99 3.41
N ASN A 224 -13.19 -0.76 4.00
CA ASN A 224 -14.43 -0.64 3.28
C ASN A 224 -14.68 0.81 2.84
N CYS A 225 -15.58 0.97 1.88
CA CYS A 225 -15.97 2.28 1.36
C CYS A 225 -16.50 3.22 2.46
N THR A 226 -17.15 2.65 3.49
CA THR A 226 -17.71 3.43 4.60
C THR A 226 -16.66 4.10 5.46
N ARG A 227 -15.41 3.61 5.50
CA ARG A 227 -14.32 4.32 6.20
C ARG A 227 -14.15 5.76 5.72
N CYS A 228 -14.41 6.03 4.45
CA CYS A 228 -14.31 7.39 3.87
C CYS A 228 -15.66 7.98 3.44
N HIS A 229 -16.68 7.14 3.21
CA HIS A 229 -17.96 7.54 2.62
C HIS A 229 -19.18 7.09 3.43
N ASP A 230 -19.08 6.84 4.74
CA ASP A 230 -20.27 6.58 5.57
C ASP A 230 -21.17 7.84 5.58
N THR A 231 -22.34 7.70 4.97
CA THR A 231 -23.32 8.79 4.84
C THR A 231 -24.00 9.15 6.15
N LYS A 232 -23.90 8.29 7.18
CA LYS A 232 -24.47 8.52 8.52
C LYS A 232 -23.41 8.94 9.55
N ASN A 233 -22.17 8.48 9.41
CA ASN A 233 -21.05 8.85 10.29
C ASN A 233 -19.93 9.52 9.50
N VAL A 234 -20.15 10.77 9.08
CA VAL A 234 -19.10 11.57 8.45
C VAL A 234 -18.11 12.00 9.54
N GLN A 235 -17.14 11.14 9.88
CA GLN A 235 -16.00 11.55 10.68
C GLN A 235 -15.17 12.52 9.85
N THR A 236 -15.31 13.82 10.12
CA THR A 236 -14.34 14.81 9.67
C THR A 236 -13.06 14.58 10.46
N VAL A 237 -12.12 13.83 9.88
CA VAL A 237 -10.78 13.63 10.43
C VAL A 237 -10.12 15.01 10.52
N SER A 238 -10.13 15.61 11.70
CA SER A 238 -9.56 16.93 11.95
C SER A 238 -8.04 16.79 12.09
N SER A 239 -7.28 17.45 11.20
CA SER A 239 -5.80 17.44 11.22
C SER A 239 -5.18 18.16 12.42
N THR A 240 -5.99 18.71 13.33
CA THR A 240 -5.55 19.55 14.45
C THR A 240 -5.97 19.05 15.83
N ILE A 241 -6.82 18.01 15.93
CA ILE A 241 -7.35 17.51 17.21
C ILE A 241 -6.99 16.02 17.36
N PRO A 242 -6.44 15.58 18.51
CA PRO A 242 -6.20 14.17 18.77
C PRO A 242 -7.51 13.38 18.73
N GLU A 243 -7.61 12.42 17.81
CA GLU A 243 -8.77 11.56 17.70
C GLU A 243 -8.70 10.47 18.77
N LYS A 244 -9.73 10.34 19.63
CA LYS A 244 -9.85 9.20 20.55
C LYS A 244 -10.24 7.97 19.74
N ILE A 245 -9.24 7.18 19.37
CA ILE A 245 -9.43 5.99 18.53
C ILE A 245 -10.12 4.88 19.34
N SER A 246 -11.24 4.38 18.82
CA SER A 246 -12.00 3.25 19.40
C SER A 246 -11.41 1.86 19.03
N LYS A 247 -10.25 1.82 18.36
CA LYS A 247 -9.55 0.58 17.98
C LYS A 247 -8.62 0.13 19.11
N THR A 248 -8.44 -1.18 19.25
CA THR A 248 -7.45 -1.72 20.19
C THR A 248 -6.03 -1.34 19.74
N GLY A 249 -5.09 -1.30 20.69
CA GLY A 249 -3.69 -1.01 20.37
C GLY A 249 -3.13 -1.90 19.26
N SER A 250 -3.40 -3.21 19.30
CA SER A 250 -2.97 -4.14 18.25
C SER A 250 -3.51 -3.75 16.87
N GLN A 251 -4.82 -3.46 16.77
CA GLN A 251 -5.46 -3.07 15.50
C GLN A 251 -4.90 -1.77 14.92
N HIS A 252 -4.44 -0.84 15.76
CA HIS A 252 -3.84 0.40 15.30
C HIS A 252 -2.39 0.22 14.83
N HIS A 253 -1.64 -0.73 15.41
CA HIS A 253 -0.26 -1.02 15.00
C HIS A 253 -0.17 -1.87 13.73
N GLN A 254 -1.16 -2.75 13.45
CA GLN A 254 -1.10 -3.68 12.31
C GLN A 254 -0.73 -3.01 10.98
N PRO A 255 -1.32 -1.87 10.56
CA PRO A 255 -0.96 -1.23 9.29
C PRO A 255 0.49 -0.73 9.27
N CYS A 256 0.98 -0.17 10.38
CA CYS A 256 2.35 0.36 10.48
C CYS A 256 3.39 -0.77 10.49
N PHE A 257 3.15 -1.82 11.28
CA PHE A 257 4.10 -2.92 11.48
C PHE A 257 4.26 -3.84 10.27
N LYS A 258 3.41 -3.72 9.24
CA LYS A 258 3.69 -4.35 7.94
C LYS A 258 5.05 -3.93 7.36
N CYS A 259 5.45 -2.68 7.59
CA CYS A 259 6.74 -2.15 7.13
C CYS A 259 7.69 -1.84 8.29
N HIS A 260 7.16 -1.41 9.43
CA HIS A 260 7.92 -1.00 10.62
C HIS A 260 8.02 -2.11 11.69
N ALA A 261 8.03 -3.38 11.30
CA ALA A 261 7.97 -4.53 12.21
C ALA A 261 9.07 -4.57 13.28
N ASN A 262 10.23 -4.01 12.97
CA ASN A 262 11.43 -4.03 13.81
C ASN A 262 11.71 -2.67 14.49
N ASP A 263 10.79 -1.70 14.38
CA ASP A 263 10.98 -0.40 14.99
C ASP A 263 10.69 -0.43 16.49
N GLU A 264 11.54 0.24 17.25
CA GLU A 264 11.33 0.44 18.68
C GLU A 264 10.15 1.38 18.93
N CYS A 265 9.40 1.15 20.01
CA CYS A 265 8.21 1.94 20.36
C CYS A 265 8.50 3.44 20.43
N SER A 266 9.67 3.82 20.95
CA SER A 266 10.14 5.21 21.12
C SER A 266 10.33 5.97 19.81
N LYS A 267 10.45 5.29 18.66
CA LYS A 267 10.51 5.94 17.35
C LYS A 267 9.18 6.55 16.94
N CYS A 268 8.07 5.94 17.39
CA CYS A 268 6.72 6.37 17.06
C CYS A 268 6.07 7.12 18.23
N HIS A 269 6.27 6.64 19.45
CA HIS A 269 5.71 7.18 20.68
C HIS A 269 6.63 8.21 21.30
N LEU A 270 6.25 9.48 21.20
CA LEU A 270 7.02 10.63 21.67
C LEU A 270 6.18 11.52 22.60
N ASP A 271 6.84 12.39 23.34
CA ASP A 271 6.16 13.30 24.28
C ASP A 271 5.49 14.48 23.58
N LYS A 272 5.89 14.77 22.33
CA LYS A 272 5.36 15.86 21.52
C LYS A 272 5.28 15.48 20.05
N PRO A 273 4.41 16.14 19.25
CA PRO A 273 4.35 15.92 17.82
C PRO A 273 5.69 16.18 17.14
N THR A 274 6.02 15.38 16.12
CA THR A 274 7.22 15.55 15.30
C THR A 274 6.96 16.40 14.06
N GLY A 275 8.05 16.80 13.41
CA GLY A 275 8.06 17.31 12.04
C GLY A 275 8.11 16.18 11.00
N PRO A 276 7.85 16.49 9.72
CA PRO A 276 7.92 15.53 8.63
C PRO A 276 9.35 14.99 8.46
N PHE A 277 9.48 13.89 7.72
CA PHE A 277 10.77 13.28 7.43
C PHE A 277 11.73 14.30 6.80
N ASN A 278 12.93 14.34 7.34
CA ASN A 278 14.00 15.14 6.78
C ASN A 278 15.29 14.32 6.82
N HIS A 279 15.90 14.12 5.66
CA HIS A 279 17.06 13.24 5.51
C HIS A 279 18.20 13.63 6.47
N LYS A 280 18.46 14.94 6.67
CA LYS A 280 19.50 15.42 7.59
C LYS A 280 19.19 15.07 9.04
N THR A 281 18.00 15.40 9.53
CA THR A 281 17.67 15.19 10.95
C THR A 281 17.40 13.73 11.28
N SER A 282 16.86 12.96 10.32
CA SER A 282 16.49 11.56 10.50
C SER A 282 17.67 10.60 10.32
N THR A 283 18.63 10.92 9.43
CA THR A 283 19.76 10.02 9.13
C THR A 283 21.12 10.58 9.50
N GLY A 284 21.21 11.87 9.83
CA GLY A 284 22.47 12.59 10.02
C GLY A 284 23.12 13.08 8.72
N TRP A 285 22.59 12.72 7.55
CA TRP A 285 23.17 13.10 6.25
C TRP A 285 22.27 14.08 5.48
N ALA A 286 22.78 15.27 5.20
CA ALA A 286 22.03 16.31 4.49
C ALA A 286 22.18 16.15 2.96
N LEU A 287 21.07 15.97 2.27
CA LEU A 287 21.01 16.05 0.80
C LEU A 287 21.12 17.52 0.36
N THR A 288 22.33 17.98 0.08
CA THR A 288 22.60 19.38 -0.30
C THR A 288 22.62 19.54 -1.82
N ARG A 289 22.32 20.76 -2.31
CA ARG A 289 22.46 21.30 -3.69
C ARG A 289 22.39 20.32 -4.88
N PHE A 290 23.34 19.40 -5.01
CA PHE A 290 23.40 18.41 -6.10
C PHE A 290 22.59 17.13 -5.83
N HIS A 291 22.32 16.83 -4.57
CA HIS A 291 21.57 15.66 -4.12
C HIS A 291 20.14 16.00 -3.65
N GLU A 292 19.81 17.29 -3.49
CA GLU A 292 18.54 17.77 -2.94
C GLU A 292 17.30 17.28 -3.72
N LYS A 293 17.42 17.14 -5.04
CA LYS A 293 16.33 16.73 -5.94
C LYS A 293 16.49 15.31 -6.47
N LEU A 294 17.35 14.50 -5.87
CA LEU A 294 17.49 13.11 -6.29
C LEU A 294 16.35 12.28 -5.75
N GLU A 295 15.78 11.46 -6.63
CA GLU A 295 14.86 10.41 -6.25
C GLU A 295 15.55 9.43 -5.30
N CYS A 296 14.83 8.92 -4.28
CA CYS A 296 15.37 8.00 -3.29
C CYS A 296 16.04 6.77 -3.95
N ALA A 297 15.44 6.28 -5.05
CA ALA A 297 15.90 5.15 -5.85
C ALA A 297 17.29 5.34 -6.50
N LYS A 298 17.81 6.57 -6.55
CA LYS A 298 19.17 6.84 -7.05
C LYS A 298 20.26 6.37 -6.10
N CYS A 299 19.94 6.23 -4.81
CA CYS A 299 20.85 5.71 -3.80
C CYS A 299 20.32 4.40 -3.19
N HIS A 300 19.02 4.33 -2.92
CA HIS A 300 18.38 3.19 -2.27
C HIS A 300 17.77 2.25 -3.30
N GLU A 301 18.37 1.07 -3.47
CA GLU A 301 17.89 0.07 -4.44
C GLU A 301 16.51 -0.52 -4.08
N ASN A 302 16.14 -0.53 -2.78
CA ASN A 302 14.83 -0.97 -2.31
C ASN A 302 13.97 0.23 -1.89
N THR A 303 12.90 0.50 -2.63
CA THR A 303 11.97 1.61 -2.37
C THR A 303 10.90 1.29 -1.33
N ASN A 304 10.69 0.02 -1.00
CA ASN A 304 9.66 -0.42 -0.04
C ASN A 304 10.23 -0.63 1.37
N ASN A 305 11.55 -0.72 1.51
CA ASN A 305 12.23 -0.85 2.79
C ASN A 305 13.60 -0.17 2.73
N PHE A 306 13.62 1.10 3.13
CA PHE A 306 14.83 1.91 3.15
C PHE A 306 15.75 1.49 4.29
N THR A 307 16.89 0.93 3.94
CA THR A 307 17.96 0.59 4.90
C THR A 307 19.03 1.68 4.90
N LYS A 308 19.77 1.76 6.02
CA LYS A 308 20.94 2.64 6.13
C LYS A 308 21.98 2.20 5.11
N LEU A 309 22.38 3.13 4.23
CA LEU A 309 23.51 2.95 3.32
C LEU A 309 24.80 3.39 3.99
N ASN A 310 25.90 2.82 3.51
CA ASN A 310 27.21 3.39 3.77
C ASN A 310 27.35 4.71 2.99
N ASN A 311 27.92 5.73 3.62
CA ASN A 311 28.14 7.05 3.05
C ASN A 311 29.43 7.15 2.21
N ASP A 312 30.08 6.02 1.90
CA ASP A 312 31.21 5.99 0.97
C ASP A 312 30.77 6.40 -0.43
N CYS A 313 31.63 7.14 -1.13
CA CYS A 313 31.35 7.64 -2.49
C CYS A 313 30.92 6.50 -3.42
N VAL A 314 31.58 5.35 -3.34
CA VAL A 314 31.32 4.16 -4.17
C VAL A 314 29.99 3.48 -3.86
N SER A 315 29.42 3.69 -2.66
CA SER A 315 28.14 3.10 -2.27
C SER A 315 26.97 3.66 -3.09
N CYS A 316 27.09 4.89 -3.58
CA CYS A 316 26.11 5.49 -4.49
C CYS A 316 26.70 5.69 -5.90
N HIS A 317 27.95 6.14 -6.00
CA HIS A 317 28.65 6.36 -7.27
C HIS A 317 29.50 5.13 -7.63
N LYS A 318 28.87 4.09 -8.21
CA LYS A 318 29.50 2.79 -8.50
C LYS A 318 30.82 2.86 -9.30
N ASN A 319 31.03 3.92 -10.08
CA ASN A 319 32.24 4.14 -10.89
C ASN A 319 33.15 5.25 -10.35
N PHE A 320 33.01 5.61 -9.07
CA PHE A 320 33.81 6.65 -8.46
C PHE A 320 35.25 6.18 -8.25
N VAL A 321 36.20 6.99 -8.70
CA VAL A 321 37.63 6.76 -8.49
C VAL A 321 38.16 7.93 -7.67
N THR A 322 38.68 7.64 -6.49
CA THR A 322 39.32 8.63 -5.61
C THR A 322 40.43 9.37 -6.36
N GLY A 323 40.50 10.70 -6.20
CA GLY A 323 41.45 11.55 -6.93
C GLY A 323 41.04 11.93 -8.36
N LYS A 324 40.01 11.30 -8.94
CA LYS A 324 39.47 11.68 -10.27
C LYS A 324 38.20 12.54 -10.21
N PHE A 325 37.86 13.06 -9.04
CA PHE A 325 36.68 13.90 -8.89
C PHE A 325 36.94 15.31 -9.46
N GLU A 326 36.18 15.67 -10.48
CA GLU A 326 36.23 16.99 -11.10
C GLU A 326 35.42 18.00 -10.27
N HIS A 327 36.12 18.79 -9.44
CA HIS A 327 35.50 19.86 -8.62
C HIS A 327 34.74 20.90 -9.46
N GLU A 328 35.07 21.03 -10.75
CA GLU A 328 34.36 21.89 -11.71
C GLU A 328 32.84 21.64 -11.70
N LYS A 329 32.42 20.38 -11.47
CA LYS A 329 31.00 19.99 -11.34
C LYS A 329 30.28 20.70 -10.19
N THR A 330 31.01 21.15 -9.18
CA THR A 330 30.49 21.89 -8.03
C THR A 330 30.40 23.40 -8.28
N GLY A 331 31.05 23.89 -9.34
CA GLY A 331 31.18 25.31 -9.66
C GLY A 331 32.54 25.91 -9.31
N LEU A 332 33.47 25.10 -8.80
CA LEU A 332 34.82 25.51 -8.43
C LEU A 332 35.83 24.65 -9.19
N LYS A 333 36.58 25.26 -10.11
CA LYS A 333 37.73 24.60 -10.72
C LYS A 333 38.95 24.90 -9.87
N LEU A 334 39.46 23.87 -9.18
CA LEU A 334 40.68 24.00 -8.38
C LEU A 334 41.86 24.41 -9.27
N ASP A 335 42.80 25.18 -8.73
CA ASP A 335 44.07 25.47 -9.42
C ASP A 335 44.99 24.24 -9.43
N GLU A 336 46.09 24.31 -10.20
CA GLU A 336 47.01 23.18 -10.39
C GLU A 336 47.59 22.66 -9.07
N ILE A 337 47.82 23.53 -8.10
CA ILE A 337 48.40 23.16 -6.80
C ILE A 337 47.37 22.45 -5.95
N HIS A 338 46.16 23.02 -5.82
CA HIS A 338 45.12 22.44 -4.96
C HIS A 338 44.50 21.15 -5.52
N GLN A 339 44.71 20.83 -6.80
CA GLN A 339 44.31 19.55 -7.40
C GLN A 339 45.18 18.36 -6.94
N GLU A 340 46.39 18.61 -6.43
CA GLU A 340 47.32 17.56 -6.02
C GLU A 340 47.08 17.07 -4.58
N PHE A 341 46.30 17.80 -3.77
CA PHE A 341 46.00 17.44 -2.39
C PHE A 341 44.92 16.36 -2.29
N ASP A 342 45.00 15.56 -1.23
CA ASP A 342 44.01 14.55 -0.93
C ASP A 342 42.71 15.22 -0.43
N CYS A 343 41.59 14.53 -0.63
CA CYS A 343 40.28 15.03 -0.22
C CYS A 343 40.24 15.46 1.27
N GLY A 344 40.94 14.71 2.13
CA GLY A 344 40.98 14.92 3.58
C GLY A 344 41.74 16.17 4.02
N ASP A 345 42.66 16.67 3.19
CA ASP A 345 43.46 17.87 3.49
C ASP A 345 42.58 19.12 3.54
N CYS A 346 41.52 19.14 2.72
CA CYS A 346 40.51 20.20 2.72
C CYS A 346 39.23 19.80 3.46
N HIS A 347 38.80 18.54 3.33
CA HIS A 347 37.58 18.02 3.95
C HIS A 347 37.90 17.22 5.22
N SER A 348 38.36 17.90 6.26
CA SER A 348 38.73 17.26 7.53
C SER A 348 37.58 16.50 8.20
N GLU A 349 37.91 15.45 8.94
CA GLU A 349 36.99 14.47 9.57
C GLU A 349 36.16 15.02 10.74
N SER A 350 36.36 16.28 11.13
CA SER A 350 36.06 16.81 12.47
C SER A 350 34.59 16.90 12.89
N ASN A 351 33.62 16.32 12.16
CA ASN A 351 32.21 16.31 12.57
C ASN A 351 31.36 15.11 12.09
N LEU A 352 31.95 13.95 11.80
CA LEU A 352 31.18 12.70 11.60
C LEU A 352 31.62 11.62 12.59
N PRO A 353 30.70 10.82 13.18
CA PRO A 353 31.02 9.83 14.21
C PRO A 353 31.98 8.72 13.76
N ASP A 354 32.24 8.59 12.46
CA ASP A 354 32.87 7.43 11.84
C ASP A 354 34.21 7.76 11.12
N GLY A 355 34.84 8.91 11.40
CA GLY A 355 36.19 9.24 10.87
C GLY A 355 36.22 9.38 9.34
N LYS A 356 35.19 9.99 8.75
CA LYS A 356 35.12 10.26 7.30
C LYS A 356 35.09 11.76 7.03
N ALA A 357 35.79 12.15 5.96
CA ALA A 357 35.87 13.51 5.46
C ALA A 357 34.48 14.20 5.45
N GLY A 358 34.38 15.34 6.12
CA GLY A 358 33.15 16.12 6.21
C GLY A 358 32.86 16.87 4.91
N PHE A 359 32.45 16.19 3.85
CA PHE A 359 32.14 16.82 2.55
C PHE A 359 30.97 17.83 2.60
N ALA A 360 30.16 17.78 3.66
CA ALA A 360 29.12 18.78 3.93
C ALA A 360 29.65 20.05 4.61
N ASN A 361 30.87 20.01 5.15
CA ASN A 361 31.48 21.13 5.86
C ASN A 361 32.29 22.00 4.90
N LYS A 362 32.46 23.27 5.30
CA LYS A 362 33.34 24.19 4.60
C LYS A 362 34.79 23.75 4.82
N PRO A 363 35.64 23.76 3.78
CA PRO A 363 37.06 23.48 3.95
C PRO A 363 37.72 24.55 4.82
N ASP A 364 38.74 24.15 5.56
CA ASP A 364 39.54 25.04 6.40
C ASP A 364 40.86 25.36 5.70
N CYS A 365 41.17 26.65 5.61
CA CYS A 365 42.40 27.15 5.00
C CYS A 365 43.51 27.36 6.03
N SER A 366 43.16 27.47 7.31
CA SER A 366 44.08 27.89 8.38
C SER A 366 45.21 26.89 8.65
N GLY A 367 45.03 25.63 8.26
CA GLY A 367 46.08 24.62 8.35
C GLY A 367 47.27 24.85 7.39
N CYS A 368 47.10 25.67 6.35
CA CYS A 368 48.13 25.93 5.33
C CYS A 368 48.37 27.43 5.06
N HIS A 369 47.45 28.31 5.47
CA HIS A 369 47.49 29.74 5.18
C HIS A 369 47.15 30.57 6.43
N ASP A 370 47.98 31.56 6.73
CA ASP A 370 47.79 32.44 7.90
C ASP A 370 46.70 33.52 7.69
N ASP A 371 46.42 33.86 6.43
CA ASP A 371 45.60 35.03 6.07
C ASP A 371 44.37 34.70 5.18
N LYS A 372 44.21 33.43 4.77
CA LYS A 372 43.13 33.00 3.87
C LYS A 372 41.98 32.32 4.60
N SER A 373 40.77 32.48 4.07
CA SER A 373 39.58 31.84 4.64
C SER A 373 38.54 31.45 3.58
N TYR A 374 37.92 30.29 3.73
CA TYR A 374 36.78 29.89 2.88
C TYR A 374 35.46 30.41 3.48
N PRO A 375 34.54 31.00 2.69
CA PRO A 375 34.48 31.04 1.22
C PRO A 375 35.03 32.33 0.58
N LYS A 376 35.74 33.19 1.32
CA LYS A 376 36.25 34.46 0.81
C LYS A 376 37.33 34.19 -0.24
N ASP A 377 38.33 33.41 0.13
CA ASP A 377 39.46 32.99 -0.68
C ASP A 377 39.21 31.57 -1.17
N LYS A 378 39.11 31.39 -2.48
CA LYS A 378 38.81 30.09 -3.09
C LYS A 378 40.08 29.51 -3.70
N PRO A 379 40.35 28.21 -3.52
CA PRO A 379 41.53 27.54 -4.07
C PRO A 379 41.39 27.28 -5.57
N GLY A 380 41.11 28.32 -6.37
CA GLY A 380 40.89 28.22 -7.80
C GLY A 380 39.86 29.22 -8.35
N SER A 381 39.29 28.90 -9.50
CA SER A 381 38.38 29.77 -10.25
C SER A 381 36.93 29.27 -10.24
N LEU A 382 35.97 30.20 -10.21
CA LEU A 382 34.55 29.85 -10.29
C LEU A 382 34.15 29.61 -11.74
N VAL A 383 33.44 28.51 -11.97
CA VAL A 383 32.86 28.16 -13.27
C VAL A 383 31.33 28.18 -13.21
N LYS A 384 30.69 28.46 -14.35
CA LYS A 384 29.24 28.32 -14.45
C LYS A 384 28.86 26.85 -14.47
N VAL A 385 28.20 26.39 -13.41
CA VAL A 385 27.56 25.06 -13.42
C VAL A 385 26.30 25.16 -14.26
N ILE A 386 26.28 24.48 -15.40
CA ILE A 386 25.05 24.30 -16.18
C ILE A 386 24.15 23.37 -15.36
N LYS A 387 23.07 23.92 -14.79
CA LYS A 387 22.01 23.09 -14.20
C LYS A 387 21.39 22.28 -15.34
N LYS A 388 21.63 20.97 -15.34
CA LYS A 388 20.83 20.04 -16.15
C LYS A 388 19.47 19.83 -15.49
#